data_AF-A0A2U0E305-F1
#
_entry.id   AF-A0A2U0E305-F1
#
_cell.length_a   1.000
_cell.length_b   1.000
_cell.length_c   1.000
_cell.angle_alpha   90.00
_cell.angle_beta   90.00
_cell.angle_gamma   90.00
#
_symmetry.space_group_name_H-M   'P 1'
#
loop_
_entity.id
_entity.type
_entity.pdbx_description
1 polymer ?
#
loop_
_entity_poly.entity_id
_entity_poly.type
_entity_poly.pdbx_seq_one_letter_code
_entity_poly.pdbx_strand_id
1 'polypeptide(L)'
;MYYQELIQKFWDFNQKAQLSTTAVAIYLYLLKLANDNNGYNVTVSDVAIGSTLGITRKTVKSARESLRNSGLVRYESKNGYSCSYRIVPDYPLPILSQEKSQKVIIKHNPLILIVEKKENLPLVGLPALSTPETIEQKEKVSYNSASEPFKMRKNPSLEEFMEYAYTLIGYEISMDPAIKERYALWANNDWCNNLGKPITNWKSSLKNLLPYMKNRIDNGQLSLESIPTIKPPK
;
A
#
# COMPACT_ATOMS: atom_id res chain seq x y z
N MET A 1 10.68 21.45 25.15
CA MET A 1 11.09 20.66 23.96
C MET A 1 12.04 21.51 23.11
N TYR A 2 13.15 20.96 22.64
CA TYR A 2 14.07 21.67 21.74
C TYR A 2 13.57 21.64 20.29
N TYR A 3 12.57 22.48 19.99
CA TYR A 3 11.90 22.50 18.69
C TYR A 3 12.86 22.81 17.53
N GLN A 4 13.69 23.84 17.67
CA GLN A 4 14.62 24.28 16.63
C GLN A 4 15.71 23.24 16.31
N GLU A 5 16.22 22.55 17.33
CA GLU A 5 17.20 21.49 17.14
C GLU A 5 16.58 20.27 16.45
N LEU A 6 15.35 19.91 16.83
CA LEU A 6 14.65 18.77 16.23
C LEU A 6 14.29 19.01 14.76
N ILE A 7 13.81 20.22 14.41
CA ILE A 7 13.49 20.52 13.01
C ILE A 7 14.74 20.49 12.15
N GLN A 8 15.88 20.98 12.65
CA GLN A 8 17.13 20.98 11.91
C GLN A 8 17.67 19.55 11.73
N LYS A 9 17.72 18.76 12.81
CA LYS A 9 18.06 17.33 12.76
C LYS A 9 17.13 16.54 11.83
N PHE A 10 15.85 16.90 11.77
CA PHE A 10 14.88 16.24 10.89
C PHE A 10 15.21 16.48 9.41
N TRP A 11 15.57 17.71 9.04
CA TRP A 11 15.95 18.01 7.66
C TRP A 11 17.23 17.30 7.24
N ASP A 12 18.23 17.23 8.12
CA ASP A 12 19.46 16.47 7.88
C ASP A 12 19.19 14.96 7.67
N PHE A 13 18.24 14.41 8.42
CA PHE A 13 17.79 13.03 8.26
C PHE A 13 17.02 12.82 6.95
N ASN A 14 16.08 13.71 6.65
CA ASN A 14 15.20 13.58 5.50
C ASN A 14 15.95 13.64 4.16
N GLN A 15 17.06 14.40 4.10
CA GLN A 15 17.96 14.40 2.93
C GLN A 15 18.47 12.99 2.55
N LYS A 16 18.57 12.09 3.53
CA LYS A 16 19.13 10.74 3.36
C LYS A 16 18.04 9.66 3.33
N ALA A 17 17.01 9.81 4.16
CA ALA A 17 15.99 8.78 4.35
C ALA A 17 14.85 8.80 3.31
N GLN A 18 14.74 9.87 2.50
CA GLN A 18 13.70 10.05 1.46
C GLN A 18 12.29 9.74 1.98
N LEU A 19 11.85 10.44 3.03
CA LEU A 19 10.49 10.27 3.53
C LEU A 19 9.47 10.77 2.50
N SER A 20 8.33 10.09 2.44
CA SER A 20 7.20 10.58 1.62
C SER A 20 6.75 11.96 2.09
N THR A 21 6.28 12.79 1.15
CA THR A 21 5.79 14.15 1.44
C THR A 21 4.73 14.17 2.55
N THR A 22 3.86 13.16 2.59
CA THR A 22 2.84 13.01 3.62
C THR A 22 3.42 12.64 4.98
N ALA A 23 4.46 11.80 5.04
CA ALA A 23 5.19 11.51 6.27
C ALA A 23 5.88 12.76 6.81
N VAL A 24 6.51 13.56 5.93
CA VAL A 24 7.11 14.84 6.31
C VAL A 24 6.05 15.79 6.90
N ALA A 25 4.93 15.99 6.21
CA ALA A 25 3.86 16.86 6.68
C ALA A 25 3.29 16.42 8.05
N ILE A 26 3.08 15.11 8.25
CA ILE A 26 2.63 14.57 9.52
C ILE A 26 3.67 14.78 10.62
N TYR A 27 4.96 14.55 10.34
CA TYR A 27 6.02 14.78 11.32
C TYR A 27 6.07 16.24 11.76
N LEU A 28 6.05 17.18 10.82
CA LEU A 28 6.04 18.62 11.11
C LEU A 28 4.82 19.02 11.95
N TYR A 29 3.65 18.46 11.63
CA TYR A 29 2.44 18.70 12.40
C TYR A 29 2.53 18.16 13.84
N LEU A 30 3.04 16.93 14.01
CA LEU A 30 3.29 16.36 15.34
C LEU A 30 4.33 17.19 16.11
N LEU A 31 5.37 17.69 15.44
CA LEU A 31 6.40 18.55 16.02
C LEU A 31 5.81 19.87 16.51
N LYS A 32 4.89 20.47 15.75
CA LYS A 32 4.13 21.66 16.17
C LYS A 32 3.32 21.37 17.43
N LEU A 33 2.51 20.31 17.43
CA LEU A 33 1.71 19.92 18.60
C LEU A 33 2.56 19.63 19.83
N ALA A 34 3.73 19.00 19.65
CA ALA A 34 4.69 18.74 20.72
C ALA A 34 5.23 20.05 21.31
N ASN A 35 5.56 21.02 20.44
CA ASN A 35 6.01 22.34 20.86
C ASN A 35 4.93 23.09 21.65
N ASP A 36 3.68 23.07 21.16
CA ASP A 36 2.54 23.71 21.81
C ASP A 36 2.25 23.10 23.20
N ASN A 37 2.53 21.81 23.39
CA ASN A 37 2.39 21.11 24.67
C ASN A 37 3.68 21.11 25.51
N ASN A 38 4.72 21.84 25.12
CA ASN A 38 6.05 21.88 25.74
C ASN A 38 6.72 20.51 25.95
N GLY A 39 6.30 19.46 25.24
CA GLY A 39 6.67 18.07 25.52
C GLY A 39 6.80 17.21 24.27
N TYR A 40 7.43 16.04 24.39
CA TYR A 40 7.65 15.13 23.25
C TYR A 40 6.48 14.16 23.00
N ASN A 41 5.50 14.13 23.90
CA ASN A 41 4.32 13.28 23.80
C ASN A 41 3.14 14.09 23.26
N VAL A 42 2.47 13.57 22.25
CA VAL A 42 1.32 14.21 21.60
C VAL A 42 0.20 13.19 21.47
N THR A 43 -1.02 13.59 21.83
CA THR A 43 -2.21 12.75 21.63
C THR A 43 -3.08 13.38 20.56
N VAL A 44 -3.25 12.69 19.43
CA VAL A 44 -4.07 13.17 18.32
C VAL A 44 -4.67 12.00 17.55
N SER A 45 -5.91 12.13 17.10
CA SER A 45 -6.58 11.08 16.33
C SER A 45 -6.18 11.12 14.85
N ASP A 46 -6.23 9.97 14.17
CA ASP A 46 -5.97 9.92 12.72
C ASP A 46 -6.92 10.82 11.92
N VAL A 47 -8.16 10.97 12.41
CA VAL A 47 -9.20 11.79 11.79
C VAL A 47 -8.85 13.27 11.94
N ALA A 48 -8.34 13.68 13.10
CA ALA A 48 -7.87 15.04 13.32
C ALA A 48 -6.64 15.37 12.46
N ILE A 49 -5.66 14.46 12.35
CA ILE A 49 -4.52 14.64 11.44
C ILE A 49 -5.01 14.74 9.99
N GLY A 50 -5.88 13.82 9.57
CA GLY A 50 -6.38 13.77 8.20
C GLY A 50 -7.17 15.02 7.81
N SER A 51 -8.05 15.51 8.70
CA SER A 51 -8.79 16.75 8.47
C SER A 51 -7.88 17.98 8.45
N THR A 52 -6.89 18.06 9.36
CA THR A 52 -5.97 19.21 9.43
C THR A 52 -5.05 19.29 8.22
N LEU A 53 -4.56 18.14 7.74
CA LEU A 53 -3.61 18.06 6.62
C LEU A 53 -4.28 17.82 5.27
N GLY A 54 -5.60 17.70 5.21
CA GLY A 54 -6.34 17.42 3.97
C GLY A 54 -6.05 16.06 3.35
N ILE A 55 -5.74 15.04 4.16
CA ILE A 55 -5.39 13.69 3.70
C ILE A 55 -6.31 12.61 4.28
N THR A 56 -6.45 11.50 3.55
CA THR A 56 -7.30 10.39 4.01
C THR A 56 -6.71 9.71 5.25
N ARG A 57 -7.58 9.13 6.08
CA ARG A 57 -7.15 8.32 7.24
C ARG A 57 -6.20 7.19 6.86
N LYS A 58 -6.39 6.58 5.69
CA LYS A 58 -5.53 5.51 5.17
C LYS A 58 -4.11 6.03 4.91
N THR A 59 -4.00 7.21 4.33
CA THR A 59 -2.72 7.90 4.11
C THR A 59 -2.04 8.23 5.44
N VAL A 60 -2.78 8.74 6.43
CA VAL A 60 -2.25 9.00 7.79
C VAL A 60 -1.67 7.73 8.42
N LYS A 61 -2.36 6.59 8.29
CA LYS A 61 -1.84 5.30 8.79
C LYS A 61 -0.56 4.88 8.10
N SER A 62 -0.54 4.92 6.76
CA SER A 62 0.64 4.52 5.97
C SER A 62 1.86 5.40 6.27
N ALA A 63 1.67 6.71 6.29
CA ALA A 63 2.74 7.68 6.53
C ALA A 63 3.27 7.61 7.97
N ARG A 64 2.40 7.37 8.96
CA ARG A 64 2.82 7.10 10.34
C ARG A 64 3.64 5.83 10.48
N GLU A 65 3.26 4.74 9.80
CA GLU A 65 4.05 3.51 9.81
C GLU A 65 5.44 3.77 9.23
N SER A 66 5.53 4.56 8.15
CA SER A 66 6.82 5.00 7.61
C SER A 66 7.64 5.79 8.63
N LEU A 67 7.06 6.76 9.34
CA LEU A 67 7.76 7.51 10.41
C LEU A 67 8.22 6.61 11.56
N ARG A 68 7.44 5.59 11.90
CA ARG A 68 7.80 4.59 12.91
C ARG A 68 8.97 3.72 12.46
N ASN A 69 8.92 3.23 11.22
CA ASN A 69 9.98 2.39 10.64
C ASN A 69 11.30 3.17 10.49
N SER A 70 11.21 4.49 10.24
CA SER A 70 12.36 5.40 10.22
C SER A 70 12.89 5.75 11.61
N GLY A 71 12.25 5.31 12.70
CA GLY A 71 12.68 5.58 14.07
C GLY A 71 12.43 7.00 14.57
N LEU A 72 11.76 7.86 13.79
CA LEU A 72 11.49 9.25 14.15
C LEU A 72 10.40 9.40 15.21
N VAL A 73 9.42 8.51 15.20
CA VAL A 73 8.24 8.59 16.06
C VAL A 73 7.88 7.21 16.57
N ARG A 74 7.65 7.10 17.88
CA ARG A 74 6.96 5.94 18.48
C ARG A 74 5.49 6.28 18.60
N TYR A 75 4.61 5.31 18.39
CA TYR A 75 3.19 5.52 18.65
C TYR A 75 2.55 4.31 19.32
N GLU A 76 1.52 4.59 20.09
CA GLU A 76 0.63 3.60 20.68
C GLU A 76 -0.80 3.89 20.21
N SER A 77 -1.45 2.86 19.66
CA SER A 77 -2.85 2.92 19.25
C SER A 77 -3.65 1.89 20.03
N LYS A 78 -4.72 2.35 20.70
CA LYS A 78 -5.74 1.48 21.30
C LYS A 78 -7.03 1.63 20.50
N ASN A 79 -7.73 0.53 20.24
CA ASN A 79 -8.99 0.56 19.51
C ASN A 79 -9.98 1.51 20.21
N GLY A 80 -10.55 2.44 19.45
CA GLY A 80 -11.52 3.42 19.97
C GLY A 80 -10.92 4.67 20.63
N TYR A 81 -9.59 4.76 20.80
CA TYR A 81 -8.93 5.92 21.43
C TYR A 81 -8.00 6.66 20.46
N SER A 82 -7.72 7.93 20.78
CA SER A 82 -6.72 8.74 20.07
C SER A 82 -5.34 8.10 20.15
N CYS A 83 -4.58 8.21 19.06
CA CYS A 83 -3.22 7.69 19.02
C CYS A 83 -2.30 8.59 19.82
N SER A 84 -1.46 7.98 20.65
CA SER A 84 -0.42 8.68 21.40
C SER A 84 0.90 8.53 20.65
N TYR A 85 1.52 9.66 20.35
CA TYR A 85 2.78 9.76 19.63
C TYR A 85 3.86 10.25 20.59
N ARG A 86 5.06 9.70 20.48
CA ARG A 86 6.27 10.18 21.14
C ARG A 86 7.32 10.47 20.08
N ILE A 87 7.73 11.73 19.99
CA ILE A 87 8.82 12.16 19.12
C ILE A 87 10.13 11.66 19.73
N VAL A 88 10.94 10.97 18.93
CA VAL A 88 12.25 10.47 19.37
C VAL A 88 13.29 11.56 19.08
N PRO A 89 14.03 12.06 20.09
CA PRO A 89 15.09 13.05 19.86
C PRO A 89 16.43 12.43 19.42
N ASP A 90 16.66 11.17 19.78
CA ASP A 90 17.93 10.46 19.57
C ASP A 90 17.75 9.32 18.55
N TYR A 91 17.42 9.67 17.31
CA TYR A 91 17.41 8.71 16.21
C TYR A 91 18.76 8.69 15.48
N PRO A 92 19.23 7.51 15.04
CA PRO A 92 20.50 7.39 14.35
C PRO A 92 20.44 8.13 13.01
N LEU A 93 21.28 9.15 12.85
CA LEU A 93 21.49 9.77 11.55
C LEU A 93 22.21 8.75 10.64
N PRO A 94 21.75 8.52 9.40
CA PRO A 94 22.52 7.73 8.46
C PRO A 94 23.86 8.44 8.25
N ILE A 95 24.96 7.82 8.69
CA ILE A 95 26.30 8.36 8.52
C ILE A 95 26.56 8.42 7.00
N LEU A 96 27.05 9.57 6.52
CA LEU A 96 27.47 9.75 5.14
C LEU A 96 28.76 8.93 4.95
N SER A 97 28.65 7.66 4.61
CA SER A 97 29.81 6.89 4.14
C SER A 97 30.10 7.26 2.68
N GLN A 98 30.63 8.46 2.47
CA GLN A 98 31.44 8.76 1.31
C GLN A 98 32.90 8.51 1.66
N GLU A 99 33.31 7.24 1.71
CA GLU A 99 34.69 6.86 1.42
C GLU A 99 34.67 5.62 0.53
N LYS A 100 34.91 5.86 -0.76
CA LYS A 100 35.49 4.84 -1.63
C LYS A 100 36.93 4.64 -1.16
N SER A 101 37.30 3.36 -1.03
CA SER A 101 38.64 2.76 -0.96
C SER A 101 39.50 3.05 0.28
N GLN A 102 39.68 2.04 1.14
CA GLN A 102 40.84 1.14 1.10
C GLN A 102 40.67 -0.07 2.05
N LYS A 103 41.07 -1.25 1.57
CA LYS A 103 41.22 -2.47 2.36
C LYS A 103 42.25 -2.21 3.48
N VAL A 104 41.86 -2.40 4.74
CA VAL A 104 42.79 -2.86 5.78
C VAL A 104 42.10 -3.94 6.61
N ILE A 105 42.66 -5.14 6.49
CA ILE A 105 42.40 -6.30 7.33
C ILE A 105 43.05 -6.02 8.68
N ILE A 106 42.28 -5.95 9.77
CA ILE A 106 42.76 -6.41 11.08
C ILE A 106 41.64 -7.20 11.76
N LYS A 107 42.00 -8.41 12.16
CA LYS A 107 41.20 -9.49 12.73
C LYS A 107 40.71 -9.11 14.14
N HIS A 108 39.44 -9.38 14.44
CA HIS A 108 39.05 -10.29 15.52
C HIS A 108 37.61 -10.79 15.30
N ASN A 109 37.46 -12.10 15.46
CA ASN A 109 36.33 -12.99 15.14
C ASN A 109 35.34 -13.07 16.33
N PRO A 110 34.23 -13.84 16.29
CA PRO A 110 32.91 -13.44 15.80
C PRO A 110 31.78 -13.79 16.78
N LEU A 111 30.53 -13.42 16.47
CA LEU A 111 29.39 -14.31 16.73
C LEU A 111 28.51 -14.39 15.48
N ILE A 112 28.48 -15.60 14.92
CA ILE A 112 27.79 -16.04 13.72
C ILE A 112 26.38 -16.52 14.11
N LEU A 113 25.39 -16.25 13.25
CA LEU A 113 24.30 -17.20 12.99
C LEU A 113 24.03 -17.20 11.48
N ILE A 114 24.58 -18.21 10.82
CA ILE A 114 24.33 -18.58 9.42
C ILE A 114 23.25 -19.65 9.43
N VAL A 115 22.23 -19.50 8.58
CA VAL A 115 21.68 -20.60 7.78
C VAL A 115 21.48 -20.10 6.35
N GLU A 116 22.42 -20.52 5.50
CA GLU A 116 22.36 -20.61 4.03
C GLU A 116 21.52 -21.85 3.64
N LYS A 117 20.96 -22.11 2.44
CA LYS A 117 20.99 -21.54 1.07
C LYS A 117 20.13 -22.48 0.19
N LYS A 118 19.58 -21.99 -0.94
CA LYS A 118 19.78 -22.49 -2.34
C LYS A 118 18.83 -21.78 -3.32
N GLU A 119 19.36 -20.90 -4.20
CA GLU A 119 19.75 -21.12 -5.64
C GLU A 119 18.51 -21.21 -6.57
N ASN A 120 18.34 -20.63 -7.77
CA ASN A 120 19.03 -19.66 -8.66
C ASN A 120 18.00 -19.18 -9.76
N LEU A 121 18.32 -18.05 -10.42
CA LEU A 121 17.74 -17.28 -11.58
C LEU A 121 17.04 -18.03 -12.77
N PRO A 122 16.30 -17.38 -13.73
CA PRO A 122 16.47 -16.00 -14.23
C PRO A 122 15.23 -15.13 -14.59
N LEU A 123 15.56 -13.84 -14.75
CA LEU A 123 14.82 -12.65 -15.18
C LEU A 123 14.50 -12.65 -16.69
N VAL A 124 13.23 -12.48 -17.08
CA VAL A 124 12.83 -11.99 -18.42
C VAL A 124 11.67 -10.99 -18.26
N GLY A 125 11.81 -9.84 -18.91
CA GLY A 125 11.11 -8.59 -18.62
C GLY A 125 9.61 -8.52 -18.94
N LEU A 126 8.92 -7.73 -18.13
CA LEU A 126 7.58 -7.18 -18.38
C LEU A 126 7.71 -5.78 -18.99
N PRO A 127 6.93 -5.45 -20.04
CA PRO A 127 6.64 -4.06 -20.36
C PRO A 127 5.60 -3.52 -19.35
N ALA A 128 5.90 -2.36 -18.79
CA ALA A 128 5.00 -1.56 -17.98
C ALA A 128 3.84 -0.99 -18.81
N LEU A 129 2.63 -0.93 -18.26
CA LEU A 129 1.63 0.04 -18.73
C LEU A 129 0.89 0.69 -17.55
N SER A 130 0.94 2.02 -17.62
CA SER A 130 0.55 3.03 -16.65
C SER A 130 -0.95 3.03 -16.32
N THR A 131 -1.26 3.30 -15.05
CA THR A 131 -2.61 3.62 -14.57
C THR A 131 -2.72 5.12 -14.33
N PRO A 132 -3.76 5.81 -14.83
CA PRO A 132 -4.21 7.07 -14.25
C PRO A 132 -5.38 6.88 -13.29
N GLU A 133 -5.51 7.85 -12.41
CA GLU A 133 -6.32 7.96 -11.19
C GLU A 133 -7.83 7.76 -11.39
N THR A 134 -8.49 7.15 -10.40
CA THR A 134 -9.96 7.06 -10.30
C THR A 134 -10.48 8.12 -9.33
N ILE A 135 -11.34 8.99 -9.85
CA ILE A 135 -12.11 10.02 -9.14
C ILE A 135 -13.18 9.37 -8.26
N GLU A 136 -13.30 9.85 -7.02
CA GLU A 136 -14.39 9.52 -6.10
C GLU A 136 -15.72 10.13 -6.59
N GLN A 137 -16.79 9.33 -6.64
CA GLN A 137 -18.15 9.83 -6.52
C GLN A 137 -18.90 9.08 -5.42
N LYS A 138 -19.38 9.89 -4.46
CA LYS A 138 -20.29 9.55 -3.37
C LYS A 138 -21.70 9.38 -3.93
N GLU A 139 -22.45 8.38 -3.46
CA GLU A 139 -23.83 8.59 -3.02
C GLU A 139 -24.37 7.46 -2.12
N LYS A 140 -25.44 7.79 -1.40
CA LYS A 140 -25.82 7.37 -0.04
C LYS A 140 -26.53 6.00 0.10
N VAL A 141 -26.10 5.28 1.14
CA VAL A 141 -26.85 4.67 2.27
C VAL A 141 -28.04 3.74 1.98
N SER A 142 -27.90 2.48 2.41
CA SER A 142 -28.80 1.85 3.40
C SER A 142 -28.30 0.44 3.74
N TYR A 143 -27.82 0.19 4.96
CA TYR A 143 -27.88 -1.15 5.55
C TYR A 143 -28.01 -1.07 7.07
N ASN A 144 -29.04 -1.76 7.54
CA ASN A 144 -29.41 -1.98 8.92
C ASN A 144 -28.29 -2.66 9.70
N SER A 145 -28.21 -2.27 10.97
CA SER A 145 -27.40 -2.86 12.01
C SER A 145 -27.81 -4.32 12.32
N ALA A 146 -26.88 -5.24 12.14
CA ALA A 146 -26.77 -6.45 12.96
C ALA A 146 -25.34 -7.01 12.85
N SER A 147 -24.61 -6.93 13.95
CA SER A 147 -23.30 -7.55 14.13
C SER A 147 -23.43 -9.07 14.16
N GLU A 148 -22.82 -9.75 13.20
CA GLU A 148 -22.52 -11.19 13.33
C GLU A 148 -21.00 -11.44 13.26
N PRO A 149 -20.51 -12.43 14.04
CA PRO A 149 -19.10 -12.63 14.31
C PRO A 149 -18.36 -13.19 13.09
N PHE A 150 -17.05 -12.96 13.07
CA PHE A 150 -16.08 -13.39 12.05
C PHE A 150 -16.18 -14.90 11.74
N LYS A 151 -17.04 -15.27 10.78
CA LYS A 151 -17.02 -16.58 10.15
C LYS A 151 -15.84 -16.60 9.18
N MET A 152 -14.87 -17.48 9.43
CA MET A 152 -13.88 -17.91 8.44
C MET A 152 -14.65 -18.32 7.18
N ARG A 153 -14.69 -17.45 6.17
CA ARG A 153 -15.45 -17.72 4.96
C ARG A 153 -14.73 -18.83 4.21
N LYS A 154 -15.43 -19.95 4.01
CA LYS A 154 -15.00 -20.97 3.05
C LYS A 154 -14.93 -20.29 1.68
N ASN A 155 -13.81 -20.48 0.98
CA ASN A 155 -13.68 -20.06 -0.41
C ASN A 155 -14.77 -20.79 -1.22
N PRO A 156 -15.47 -20.09 -2.12
CA PRO A 156 -16.58 -20.70 -2.86
C PRO A 156 -16.07 -21.79 -3.79
N SER A 157 -16.93 -22.77 -4.08
CA SER A 157 -16.67 -23.69 -5.19
C SER A 157 -16.85 -22.96 -6.53
N LEU A 158 -16.33 -23.54 -7.62
CA LEU A 158 -16.53 -23.00 -8.97
C LEU A 158 -18.02 -22.90 -9.32
N GLU A 159 -18.81 -23.90 -8.90
CA GLU A 159 -20.25 -23.95 -9.12
C GLU A 159 -20.97 -22.80 -8.40
N GLU A 160 -20.71 -22.60 -7.11
CA GLU A 160 -21.25 -21.48 -6.33
C GLU A 160 -20.84 -20.11 -6.90
N PHE A 161 -19.63 -20.02 -7.46
CA PHE A 161 -19.12 -18.80 -8.08
C PHE A 161 -19.87 -18.46 -9.37
N MET A 162 -20.12 -19.47 -10.22
CA MET A 162 -20.85 -19.32 -11.48
C MET A 162 -22.34 -19.07 -11.25
N GLU A 163 -22.96 -19.79 -10.31
CA GLU A 163 -24.36 -19.55 -9.92
C GLU A 163 -24.57 -18.09 -9.52
N TYR A 164 -23.67 -17.53 -8.70
CA TYR A 164 -23.74 -16.12 -8.34
C TYR A 164 -23.53 -15.20 -9.55
N ALA A 165 -22.61 -15.53 -10.47
CA ALA A 165 -22.39 -14.77 -11.69
C ALA A 165 -23.66 -14.67 -12.55
N TYR A 166 -24.40 -15.78 -12.68
CA TYR A 166 -25.66 -15.85 -13.42
C TYR A 166 -26.75 -14.93 -12.82
N THR A 167 -26.70 -14.65 -11.53
CA THR A 167 -27.64 -13.72 -10.87
C THR A 167 -27.32 -12.24 -11.10
N LEU A 168 -26.18 -11.90 -11.69
CA LEU A 168 -25.75 -10.50 -11.85
C LEU A 168 -26.44 -9.81 -13.02
N ILE A 169 -26.95 -8.59 -12.77
CA ILE A 169 -27.53 -7.73 -13.79
C ILE A 169 -26.42 -7.31 -14.77
N GLY A 170 -26.58 -7.68 -16.04
CA GLY A 170 -25.60 -7.42 -17.11
C GLY A 170 -24.65 -8.60 -17.40
N TYR A 171 -24.88 -9.76 -16.79
CA TYR A 171 -24.20 -11.00 -17.16
C TYR A 171 -24.65 -11.49 -18.55
N GLU A 172 -23.69 -11.96 -19.35
CA GLU A 172 -23.92 -12.59 -20.65
C GLU A 172 -23.19 -13.93 -20.73
N ILE A 173 -23.77 -14.91 -21.43
CA ILE A 173 -23.21 -16.26 -21.58
C ILE A 173 -21.81 -16.24 -22.24
N SER A 174 -21.56 -15.27 -23.11
CA SER A 174 -20.25 -15.01 -23.74
C SER A 174 -19.13 -14.73 -22.73
N MET A 175 -19.48 -14.34 -21.49
CA MET A 175 -18.53 -13.99 -20.43
C MET A 175 -18.09 -15.18 -19.58
N ASP A 176 -18.74 -16.34 -19.73
CA ASP A 176 -18.38 -17.58 -19.02
C ASP A 176 -16.90 -17.95 -19.05
N PRO A 177 -16.21 -17.96 -20.22
CA PRO A 177 -14.79 -18.28 -20.24
C PRO A 177 -13.95 -17.26 -19.45
N ALA A 178 -14.29 -15.97 -19.51
CA ALA A 178 -13.57 -14.92 -18.78
C ALA A 178 -13.82 -14.98 -17.26
N ILE A 179 -15.05 -15.32 -16.84
CA ILE A 179 -15.42 -15.48 -15.44
C ILE A 179 -14.74 -16.72 -14.85
N LYS A 180 -14.68 -17.84 -15.60
CA LYS A 180 -13.95 -19.05 -15.21
C LYS A 180 -12.44 -18.83 -15.14
N GLU A 181 -11.85 -18.15 -16.11
CA GLU A 181 -10.44 -17.74 -16.09
C GLU A 181 -10.15 -16.92 -14.82
N ARG A 182 -11.05 -15.99 -14.47
CA ARG A 182 -10.88 -15.16 -13.28
C ARG A 182 -10.96 -15.98 -11.99
N TYR A 183 -11.88 -16.92 -11.89
CA TYR A 183 -11.96 -17.84 -10.76
C TYR A 183 -10.66 -18.63 -10.61
N ALA A 184 -10.13 -19.19 -11.70
CA ALA A 184 -8.87 -19.94 -11.68
C ALA A 184 -7.70 -19.08 -11.19
N LEU A 185 -7.62 -17.82 -11.63
CA LEU A 185 -6.61 -16.87 -11.14
C LEU A 185 -6.72 -16.61 -9.64
N TRP A 186 -7.93 -16.49 -9.10
CA TRP A 186 -8.10 -16.28 -7.66
C TRP A 186 -7.85 -17.56 -6.87
N ALA A 187 -8.29 -18.72 -7.35
CA ALA A 187 -8.04 -20.01 -6.73
C ALA A 187 -6.55 -20.35 -6.68
N ASN A 188 -5.81 -20.11 -7.78
CA ASN A 188 -4.36 -20.38 -7.86
C ASN A 188 -3.51 -19.44 -7.01
N ASN A 189 -4.04 -18.25 -6.66
CA ASN A 189 -3.35 -17.25 -5.84
C ASN A 189 -3.87 -17.25 -4.38
N ASP A 190 -4.35 -18.39 -3.88
CA ASP A 190 -4.89 -18.53 -2.51
C ASP A 190 -5.92 -17.45 -2.16
N TRP A 191 -6.76 -17.10 -3.12
CA TRP A 191 -7.76 -16.02 -3.02
C TRP A 191 -7.16 -14.69 -2.58
N CYS A 192 -5.92 -14.38 -2.98
CA CYS A 192 -5.27 -13.10 -2.76
C CYS A 192 -5.22 -12.26 -4.04
N ASN A 193 -5.28 -10.95 -3.87
CA ASN A 193 -5.03 -10.00 -4.95
C ASN A 193 -3.52 -9.92 -5.25
N ASN A 194 -3.14 -9.26 -6.36
CA ASN A 194 -1.75 -9.01 -6.76
C ASN A 194 -0.88 -8.29 -5.70
N LEU A 195 -1.50 -7.63 -4.71
CA LEU A 195 -0.84 -7.01 -3.56
C LEU A 195 -0.76 -7.93 -2.33
N GLY A 196 -1.00 -9.24 -2.49
CA GLY A 196 -0.99 -10.23 -1.40
C GLY A 196 -2.12 -10.09 -0.38
N LYS A 197 -3.19 -9.36 -0.70
CA LYS A 197 -4.33 -9.14 0.21
C LYS A 197 -5.43 -10.16 -0.06
N PRO A 198 -6.01 -10.81 0.98
CA PRO A 198 -7.08 -11.77 0.79
C PRO A 198 -8.35 -11.10 0.25
N ILE A 199 -8.99 -11.74 -0.72
CA ILE A 199 -10.26 -11.37 -1.33
C ILE A 199 -11.37 -11.86 -0.41
N THR A 200 -11.67 -11.06 0.62
CA THR A 200 -12.65 -11.41 1.66
C THR A 200 -14.11 -11.30 1.20
N ASN A 201 -14.37 -10.59 0.11
CA ASN A 201 -15.70 -10.42 -0.47
C ASN A 201 -15.65 -10.57 -2.01
N TRP A 202 -15.50 -11.81 -2.45
CA TRP A 202 -15.39 -12.15 -3.87
C TRP A 202 -16.64 -11.77 -4.67
N LYS A 203 -17.83 -11.81 -4.06
CA LYS A 203 -19.12 -11.46 -4.71
C LYS A 203 -19.13 -10.01 -5.20
N SER A 204 -18.74 -9.07 -4.35
CA SER A 204 -18.61 -7.66 -4.73
C SER A 204 -17.46 -7.44 -5.71
N SER A 205 -16.37 -8.19 -5.56
CA SER A 205 -15.21 -8.11 -6.46
C SER A 205 -15.56 -8.56 -7.89
N LEU A 206 -16.34 -9.64 -8.02
CA LEU A 206 -16.85 -10.11 -9.32
C LEU A 206 -17.82 -9.11 -9.94
N LYS A 207 -18.79 -8.61 -9.15
CA LYS A 207 -19.77 -7.60 -9.62
C LYS A 207 -19.09 -6.35 -10.19
N ASN A 208 -18.07 -5.84 -9.52
CA ASN A 208 -17.33 -4.66 -9.98
C ASN A 208 -16.48 -4.94 -11.23
N LEU A 209 -16.05 -6.18 -11.42
CA LEU A 209 -15.18 -6.57 -12.53
C LEU A 209 -15.97 -6.89 -13.80
N LEU A 210 -17.25 -7.24 -13.66
CA LEU A 210 -18.12 -7.66 -14.74
C LEU A 210 -18.18 -6.66 -15.92
N PRO A 211 -18.35 -5.34 -15.72
CA PRO A 211 -18.34 -4.37 -16.82
C PRO A 211 -17.03 -4.35 -17.63
N TYR A 212 -15.89 -4.57 -16.96
CA TYR A 212 -14.58 -4.57 -17.61
C TYR A 212 -14.31 -5.85 -18.40
N MET A 213 -14.87 -6.98 -17.95
CA MET A 213 -14.81 -8.23 -18.73
C MET A 213 -15.62 -8.11 -20.02
N LYS A 214 -16.79 -7.47 -19.97
CA LYS A 214 -17.63 -7.21 -21.13
C LYS A 214 -16.88 -6.38 -22.18
N ASN A 215 -16.30 -5.25 -21.77
CA ASN A 215 -15.49 -4.42 -22.67
C ASN A 215 -14.30 -5.15 -23.30
N ARG A 216 -13.73 -6.15 -22.62
CA ARG A 216 -12.61 -6.95 -23.16
C ARG A 216 -13.06 -7.94 -24.24
N ILE A 217 -14.28 -8.44 -24.15
CA ILE A 217 -14.88 -9.35 -25.13
C ILE A 217 -15.38 -8.54 -26.35
N ASP A 218 -16.01 -7.40 -26.09
CA ASP A 218 -16.56 -6.53 -27.15
C ASP A 218 -15.46 -5.85 -27.99
N ASN A 219 -14.36 -5.41 -27.37
CA ASN A 219 -13.21 -4.84 -28.06
C ASN A 219 -12.22 -5.91 -28.55
N GLY A 220 -12.76 -6.99 -29.14
CA GLY A 220 -12.05 -8.20 -29.54
C GLY A 220 -10.57 -7.94 -29.87
N GLN A 221 -9.68 -8.67 -29.18
CA GLN A 221 -8.23 -8.71 -29.37
C GLN A 221 -7.71 -7.69 -30.39
N LEU A 222 -7.30 -6.50 -29.94
CA LEU A 222 -6.58 -5.55 -30.79
C LEU A 222 -5.34 -6.25 -31.34
N SER A 223 -5.47 -6.79 -32.55
CA SER A 223 -4.41 -7.49 -33.26
C SER A 223 -3.31 -6.47 -33.57
N LEU A 224 -2.08 -6.80 -33.17
CA LEU A 224 -0.88 -5.97 -33.27
C LEU A 224 -0.41 -5.71 -34.72
N GLU A 225 -1.20 -6.09 -35.72
CA GLU A 225 -0.80 -6.11 -37.14
C GLU A 225 -0.95 -4.76 -37.86
N SER A 226 -1.41 -3.70 -37.19
CA SER A 226 -1.69 -2.40 -37.82
C SER A 226 -1.09 -1.21 -37.07
N ILE A 227 0.24 -1.18 -36.93
CA ILE A 227 0.95 0.04 -36.52
C ILE A 227 1.65 0.62 -37.76
N PRO A 228 1.22 1.79 -38.29
CA PRO A 228 1.89 2.41 -39.42
C PRO A 228 3.24 3.01 -39.03
N THR A 229 4.28 2.72 -39.82
CA THR A 229 5.65 3.18 -39.61
C THR A 229 5.79 4.68 -39.88
N ILE A 230 6.07 5.47 -38.83
CA ILE A 230 6.33 6.91 -38.94
C ILE A 230 7.79 7.12 -39.41
N LYS A 231 7.99 7.86 -40.50
CA LYS A 231 9.34 8.27 -40.95
C LYS A 231 9.72 9.63 -40.33
N PRO A 232 10.99 9.84 -39.95
CA PRO A 232 11.45 11.11 -39.42
C PRO A 232 11.51 12.21 -40.51
N PRO A 233 11.33 13.49 -40.12
CA PRO A 233 11.38 14.63 -41.05
C PRO A 233 12.80 14.89 -41.58
N LYS A 234 12.89 15.48 -42.78
CA LYS A 234 14.13 15.84 -43.49
C LYS A 234 14.76 17.12 -42.98
#